data_AF-A0A952GDW6-F1
#
_entry.id   AF-A0A952GDW6-F1
#
_cell.length_a   1.000
_cell.length_b   1.000
_cell.length_c   1.000
_cell.angle_alpha   90.00
_cell.angle_beta   90.00
_cell.angle_gamma   90.00
#
_symmetry.space_group_name_H-M   'P 1'
#
loop_
_entity.id
_entity.type
_entity.pdbx_description
1 polymer ?
#
loop_
_entity_poly.entity_id
_entity_poly.type
_entity_poly.pdbx_seq_one_letter_code
_entity_poly.pdbx_strand_id
1 'polypeptide(L)'
;MRTHARLTAAAAVAATVTALAGLAQAAPASGATGSDHRSLVAAAIASAKSHVAATRFGTAQGLTAVGTIVDADGTSHVRLHRTYRGLEVVGGDLVVHQDRNDAWKGTSQTLDKDLTLSTTPLVAKPDSGTLVVDATGATPRLAWRTVTGGVQSDGTPSRLETYVDARTGALIRSEQQVETADGSGQSLYSGTVPLSLTLSGSTYQLKDPTRGNTYTTDMANATDGVLCQLFGSGCKTGTLFTSPDNSFGNGTTSSRESAAVDAQYGTNETWDFYKTTFGRNGIFG
;
A
#
# COMPACT_ATOMS: atom_id res chain seq x y z
N MET A 1 15.76 -95.64 -24.51
CA MET A 1 17.19 -95.92 -24.78
C MET A 1 17.99 -94.65 -24.54
N ARG A 2 19.21 -94.84 -24.01
CA ARG A 2 20.31 -93.88 -23.82
C ARG A 2 20.42 -92.91 -25.02
N THR A 3 20.89 -91.66 -24.97
CA THR A 3 22.11 -91.13 -24.35
C THR A 3 22.17 -89.61 -24.59
N HIS A 4 23.02 -88.94 -23.82
CA HIS A 4 23.44 -87.54 -23.80
C HIS A 4 23.92 -86.92 -25.13
N ALA A 5 23.81 -85.59 -25.26
CA ALA A 5 24.96 -84.69 -25.53
C ALA A 5 24.58 -83.21 -25.38
N ARG A 6 25.40 -82.47 -24.63
CA ARG A 6 25.44 -80.99 -24.53
C ARG A 6 26.40 -80.44 -25.60
N LEU A 7 26.18 -79.21 -26.10
CA LEU A 7 27.12 -78.07 -26.02
C LEU A 7 26.58 -76.80 -26.75
N THR A 8 26.61 -75.65 -26.03
CA THR A 8 26.94 -74.24 -26.44
C THR A 8 26.25 -73.59 -27.67
N ALA A 9 25.81 -72.31 -27.71
CA ALA A 9 26.40 -71.06 -27.19
C ALA A 9 25.40 -69.85 -27.25
N ALA A 10 25.65 -68.86 -26.35
CA ALA A 10 25.40 -67.38 -26.36
C ALA A 10 24.13 -66.77 -27.06
N ALA A 11 23.19 -66.13 -26.32
CA ALA A 11 23.14 -64.70 -25.87
C ALA A 11 22.91 -63.68 -27.01
N ALA A 12 22.03 -62.66 -26.97
CA ALA A 12 21.05 -62.10 -26.04
C ALA A 12 20.13 -61.15 -26.86
N VAL A 13 18.97 -60.72 -26.34
CA VAL A 13 18.46 -59.33 -26.28
C VAL A 13 17.10 -59.36 -25.54
N ALA A 14 16.97 -58.51 -24.52
CA ALA A 14 15.77 -58.32 -23.72
C ALA A 14 14.94 -57.13 -24.24
N ALA A 15 13.62 -57.25 -24.19
CA ALA A 15 12.69 -56.12 -24.23
C ALA A 15 11.47 -56.43 -23.34
N THR A 16 11.30 -55.64 -22.28
CA THR A 16 10.15 -55.67 -21.37
C THR A 16 9.23 -54.50 -21.68
N VAL A 17 7.95 -54.77 -21.93
CA VAL A 17 6.88 -53.76 -22.03
C VAL A 17 5.93 -53.94 -20.85
N THR A 18 5.79 -52.89 -20.04
CA THR A 18 4.91 -52.79 -18.86
C THR A 18 3.50 -52.30 -19.23
N ALA A 19 2.50 -52.82 -18.53
CA ALA A 19 1.06 -52.62 -18.76
C ALA A 19 0.51 -51.27 -18.26
N LEU A 20 -0.53 -50.75 -18.95
CA LEU A 20 -1.33 -49.60 -18.52
C LEU A 20 -2.46 -50.02 -17.56
N ALA A 21 -2.59 -49.32 -16.42
CA ALA A 21 -3.74 -49.38 -15.53
C ALA A 21 -4.54 -48.06 -15.58
N GLY A 22 -5.87 -48.17 -15.45
CA GLY A 22 -6.85 -47.12 -15.73
C GLY A 22 -6.79 -45.89 -14.83
N LEU A 23 -7.17 -44.74 -15.41
CA LEU A 23 -7.35 -43.47 -14.72
C LEU A 23 -8.79 -43.36 -14.21
N ALA A 24 -8.95 -43.35 -12.88
CA ALA A 24 -10.17 -42.85 -12.24
C ALA A 24 -10.24 -41.34 -12.44
N GLN A 25 -11.30 -40.84 -13.09
CA GLN A 25 -11.56 -39.42 -13.20
C GLN A 25 -11.98 -38.88 -11.82
N ALA A 26 -11.10 -38.11 -11.19
CA ALA A 26 -11.45 -37.33 -10.01
C ALA A 26 -12.41 -36.20 -10.42
N ALA A 27 -13.56 -36.12 -9.76
CA ALA A 27 -14.48 -34.99 -9.89
C ALA A 27 -13.78 -33.69 -9.43
N PRO A 28 -14.04 -32.53 -10.07
CA PRO A 28 -13.47 -31.28 -9.60
C PRO A 28 -14.05 -30.96 -8.22
N ALA A 29 -13.16 -30.70 -7.26
CA ALA A 29 -13.56 -30.10 -5.98
C ALA A 29 -14.06 -28.68 -6.28
N SER A 30 -15.37 -28.49 -6.25
CA SER A 30 -15.99 -27.17 -6.26
C SER A 30 -15.50 -26.41 -5.03
N GLY A 31 -14.62 -25.41 -5.24
CA GLY A 31 -14.04 -24.60 -4.18
C GLY A 31 -15.12 -23.91 -3.34
N ALA A 32 -15.10 -24.21 -2.04
CA ALA A 32 -15.77 -23.43 -1.02
C ALA A 32 -15.06 -22.08 -0.91
N THR A 33 -15.61 -21.02 -1.49
CA THR A 33 -15.03 -19.66 -1.37
C THR A 33 -16.02 -18.63 -0.82
N GLY A 34 -17.33 -18.82 -1.01
CA GLY A 34 -18.36 -17.90 -0.51
C GLY A 34 -18.95 -18.24 0.87
N SER A 35 -18.87 -19.49 1.30
CA SER A 35 -19.28 -19.95 2.64
C SER A 35 -18.22 -19.57 3.69
N ASP A 36 -16.96 -19.75 3.33
CA ASP A 36 -15.82 -19.69 4.25
C ASP A 36 -15.51 -18.23 4.62
N HIS A 37 -15.59 -17.30 3.66
CA HIS A 37 -15.45 -15.88 3.95
C HIS A 37 -16.55 -15.35 4.89
N ARG A 38 -17.79 -15.83 4.75
CA ARG A 38 -18.89 -15.42 5.63
C ARG A 38 -18.72 -15.96 7.04
N SER A 39 -18.25 -17.20 7.19
CA SER A 39 -17.94 -17.75 8.52
C SER A 39 -16.78 -17.05 9.17
N LEU A 40 -15.70 -16.74 8.43
CA LEU A 40 -14.56 -15.95 8.91
C LEU A 40 -15.00 -14.58 9.43
N VAL A 41 -15.80 -13.84 8.64
CA VAL A 41 -16.35 -12.54 9.06
C VAL A 41 -17.23 -12.67 10.30
N ALA A 42 -18.09 -13.69 10.37
CA ALA A 42 -18.94 -13.91 11.53
C ALA A 42 -18.13 -14.21 12.80
N ALA A 43 -17.10 -15.05 12.69
CA ALA A 43 -16.18 -15.38 13.77
C ALA A 43 -15.34 -14.17 14.20
N ALA A 44 -14.88 -13.34 13.26
CA ALA A 44 -14.17 -12.10 13.55
C ALA A 44 -15.04 -11.11 14.34
N ILE A 45 -16.29 -10.89 13.92
CA ILE A 45 -17.23 -10.02 14.61
C ILE A 45 -17.54 -10.57 16.01
N ALA A 46 -17.75 -11.88 16.15
CA ALA A 46 -17.97 -12.51 17.46
C ALA A 46 -16.75 -12.38 18.38
N SER A 47 -15.55 -12.54 17.84
CA SER A 47 -14.29 -12.36 18.57
C SER A 47 -14.11 -10.92 19.00
N ALA A 48 -14.38 -9.95 18.13
CA ALA A 48 -14.28 -8.53 18.48
C ALA A 48 -15.25 -8.15 19.62
N LYS A 49 -16.46 -8.71 19.62
CA LYS A 49 -17.48 -8.48 20.66
C LYS A 49 -17.15 -9.15 21.99
N SER A 50 -16.40 -10.26 21.99
CA SER A 50 -15.99 -10.97 23.21
C SER A 50 -14.69 -10.43 23.80
N HIS A 51 -13.83 -9.80 23.01
CA HIS A 51 -12.53 -9.26 23.43
C HIS A 51 -12.56 -7.73 23.62
N VAL A 52 -13.58 -7.21 24.33
CA VAL A 52 -13.85 -5.76 24.46
C VAL A 52 -12.67 -4.95 25.01
N ALA A 53 -11.85 -5.53 25.88
CA ALA A 53 -10.67 -4.87 26.42
C ALA A 53 -9.57 -4.63 25.37
N ALA A 54 -9.50 -5.47 24.33
CA ALA A 54 -8.56 -5.29 23.22
C ALA A 54 -9.19 -4.47 22.09
N THR A 55 -10.50 -4.65 21.85
CA THR A 55 -11.19 -4.03 20.72
C THR A 55 -11.84 -2.71 21.03
N ARG A 56 -12.02 -2.31 22.30
CA ARG A 56 -12.85 -1.14 22.68
C ARG A 56 -14.29 -1.25 22.17
N PHE A 57 -14.76 -2.47 21.91
CA PHE A 57 -16.13 -2.70 21.48
C PHE A 57 -17.11 -2.43 22.65
N GLY A 58 -18.15 -1.66 22.38
CA GLY A 58 -19.24 -1.39 23.31
C GLY A 58 -20.61 -1.70 22.71
N THR A 59 -21.63 -1.89 23.54
CA THR A 59 -22.99 -2.24 23.09
C THR A 59 -23.66 -1.17 22.22
N ALA A 60 -23.20 0.08 22.31
CA ALA A 60 -23.63 1.16 21.43
C ALA A 60 -22.94 1.14 20.05
N GLN A 61 -22.02 0.22 19.81
CA GLN A 61 -21.27 0.13 18.56
C GLN A 61 -21.79 -0.98 17.63
N GLY A 62 -21.66 -0.75 16.33
CA GLY A 62 -21.81 -1.76 15.29
C GLY A 62 -20.48 -2.04 14.61
N LEU A 63 -20.36 -3.24 14.03
CA LEU A 63 -19.20 -3.66 13.23
C LEU A 63 -19.68 -4.24 11.91
N THR A 64 -19.09 -3.78 10.81
CA THR A 64 -19.39 -4.26 9.44
C THR A 64 -18.09 -4.58 8.73
N ALA A 65 -17.97 -5.76 8.15
CA ALA A 65 -16.77 -6.14 7.40
C ALA A 65 -16.68 -5.42 6.06
N VAL A 66 -15.46 -5.01 5.71
CA VAL A 66 -15.13 -4.42 4.41
C VAL A 66 -14.19 -5.27 3.58
N GLY A 67 -13.42 -6.14 4.23
CA GLY A 67 -12.48 -7.00 3.53
C GLY A 67 -11.96 -8.10 4.43
N THR A 68 -11.61 -9.21 3.79
CA THR A 68 -10.99 -10.36 4.43
C THR A 68 -9.81 -10.79 3.57
N ILE A 69 -8.65 -10.92 4.21
CA ILE A 69 -7.45 -11.50 3.63
C ILE A 69 -7.18 -12.81 4.38
N VAL A 70 -6.74 -13.84 3.66
CA VAL A 70 -6.30 -15.12 4.23
C VAL A 70 -4.89 -15.37 3.74
N ASP A 71 -3.97 -15.57 4.67
CA ASP A 71 -2.57 -15.87 4.37
C ASP A 71 -2.37 -17.35 4.04
N ALA A 72 -1.21 -17.69 3.47
CA ALA A 72 -0.89 -19.05 3.07
C ALA A 72 -0.85 -20.07 4.23
N ASP A 73 -0.63 -19.62 5.47
CA ASP A 73 -0.62 -20.48 6.67
C ASP A 73 -2.02 -20.69 7.29
N GLY A 74 -3.04 -20.09 6.67
CA GLY A 74 -4.44 -20.11 7.07
C GLY A 74 -4.84 -19.00 8.03
N THR A 75 -3.94 -18.09 8.46
CA THR A 75 -4.37 -16.93 9.26
C THR A 75 -5.29 -16.02 8.45
N SER A 76 -6.30 -15.46 9.10
CA SER A 76 -7.21 -14.53 8.46
C SER A 76 -7.17 -13.16 9.11
N HIS A 77 -7.40 -12.14 8.29
CA HIS A 77 -7.41 -10.73 8.67
C HIS A 77 -8.69 -10.10 8.16
N VAL A 78 -9.61 -9.78 9.08
CA VAL A 78 -10.90 -9.18 8.74
C VAL A 78 -10.90 -7.72 9.14
N ARG A 79 -10.95 -6.82 8.16
CA ARG A 79 -11.10 -5.38 8.39
C ARG A 79 -12.57 -5.05 8.60
N LEU A 80 -12.85 -4.33 9.67
CA LEU A 80 -14.19 -3.97 10.12
C LEU A 80 -14.31 -2.45 10.25
N HIS A 81 -15.31 -1.86 9.61
CA HIS A 81 -15.76 -0.52 9.96
C HIS A 81 -16.56 -0.55 11.26
N ARG A 82 -16.41 0.51 12.05
CA ARG A 82 -17.11 0.73 13.29
C ARG A 82 -18.18 1.81 13.14
N THR A 83 -19.34 1.58 13.74
CA THR A 83 -20.33 2.62 14.00
C THR A 83 -20.50 2.81 15.50
N TYR A 84 -20.96 3.99 15.92
CA TYR A 84 -21.33 4.32 17.30
C TYR A 84 -22.67 5.04 17.32
N ARG A 85 -23.67 4.41 17.92
CA ARG A 85 -25.08 4.83 17.90
C ARG A 85 -25.58 5.14 16.47
N GLY A 86 -25.17 4.30 15.52
CA GLY A 86 -25.50 4.42 14.10
C GLY A 86 -24.65 5.42 13.31
N LEU A 87 -23.78 6.20 13.96
CA LEU A 87 -22.86 7.10 13.27
C LEU A 87 -21.58 6.37 12.86
N GLU A 88 -21.07 6.66 11.67
CA GLU A 88 -19.74 6.22 11.24
C GLU A 88 -18.66 6.71 12.22
N VAL A 89 -17.70 5.85 12.56
CA VAL A 89 -16.52 6.22 13.35
C VAL A 89 -15.31 6.33 12.42
N VAL A 90 -14.97 7.55 12.04
CA VAL A 90 -13.81 7.86 11.19
C VAL A 90 -12.52 7.67 11.99
N GLY A 91 -11.56 6.93 11.43
CA GLY A 91 -10.29 6.62 12.10
C GLY A 91 -10.43 5.69 13.31
N GLY A 92 -11.55 4.98 13.44
CA GLY A 92 -11.82 4.02 14.52
C GLY A 92 -12.20 2.64 14.03
N ASP A 93 -11.83 2.29 12.80
CA ASP A 93 -11.89 0.92 12.28
C ASP A 93 -10.90 0.00 13.00
N LEU A 94 -11.07 -1.31 12.78
CA LEU A 94 -10.19 -2.33 13.35
C LEU A 94 -10.01 -3.50 12.40
N VAL A 95 -8.85 -4.14 12.48
CA VAL A 95 -8.59 -5.43 11.85
C VAL A 95 -8.56 -6.50 12.93
N VAL A 96 -9.33 -7.56 12.75
CA VAL A 96 -9.30 -8.75 13.62
C VAL A 96 -8.41 -9.79 12.97
N HIS A 97 -7.45 -10.33 13.72
CA HIS A 97 -6.57 -11.41 13.28
C HIS A 97 -6.99 -12.72 13.92
N GLN A 98 -7.17 -13.76 13.10
CA GLN A 98 -7.54 -15.10 13.55
C GLN A 98 -6.54 -16.13 13.05
N ASP A 99 -6.41 -17.24 13.77
CA ASP A 99 -5.67 -18.40 13.28
C ASP A 99 -6.49 -19.22 12.27
N ARG A 100 -5.90 -20.30 11.76
CA ARG A 100 -6.55 -21.20 10.78
C ARG A 100 -7.79 -21.93 11.29
N ASN A 101 -8.05 -21.89 12.59
CA ASN A 101 -9.21 -22.48 13.25
C ASN A 101 -10.18 -21.37 13.73
N ASP A 102 -10.06 -20.17 13.17
CA ASP A 102 -10.84 -18.98 13.50
C ASP A 102 -10.64 -18.44 14.92
N ALA A 103 -9.65 -18.94 15.66
CA ALA A 103 -9.39 -18.50 17.02
C ALA A 103 -8.72 -17.11 17.03
N TRP A 104 -9.08 -16.29 18.01
CA TRP A 104 -8.54 -14.94 18.17
C TRP A 104 -7.02 -14.93 18.35
N LYS A 105 -6.32 -14.15 17.52
CA LYS A 105 -4.89 -13.86 17.68
C LYS A 105 -4.61 -12.42 18.14
N GLY A 106 -5.51 -11.49 17.85
CA GLY A 106 -5.34 -10.09 18.21
C GLY A 106 -6.11 -9.14 17.32
N THR A 107 -5.86 -7.85 17.48
CA THR A 107 -6.43 -6.80 16.64
C THR A 107 -5.42 -5.68 16.41
N SER A 108 -5.53 -5.04 15.24
CA SER A 108 -4.89 -3.77 14.94
C SER A 108 -5.93 -2.67 14.86
N GLN A 109 -5.75 -1.57 15.60
CA GLN A 109 -6.61 -0.39 15.57
C GLN A 109 -5.90 0.84 16.15
N THR A 110 -6.50 2.01 15.93
CA THR A 110 -6.04 3.33 16.42
C THR A 110 -6.88 3.86 17.60
N LEU A 111 -8.01 3.23 17.90
CA LEU A 111 -8.89 3.70 18.98
C LEU A 111 -8.35 3.31 20.36
N ASP A 112 -7.80 4.28 21.08
CA ASP A 112 -7.19 4.05 22.40
C ASP A 112 -8.21 4.00 23.56
N LYS A 113 -9.35 4.67 23.41
CA LYS A 113 -10.35 4.87 24.46
C LYS A 113 -11.74 4.41 24.02
N ASP A 114 -12.53 3.94 24.97
CA ASP A 114 -13.94 3.60 24.73
C ASP A 114 -14.75 4.84 24.30
N LEU A 115 -15.69 4.63 23.38
CA LEU A 115 -16.59 5.68 22.92
C LEU A 115 -17.71 5.89 23.95
N THR A 116 -17.67 7.04 24.64
CA THR A 116 -18.66 7.42 25.67
C THR A 116 -19.32 8.78 25.41
N LEU A 117 -19.08 9.37 24.24
CA LEU A 117 -19.55 10.70 23.87
C LEU A 117 -21.07 10.79 23.59
N SER A 118 -21.61 12.00 23.76
CA SER A 118 -22.95 12.35 23.26
C SER A 118 -22.94 12.48 21.74
N THR A 119 -24.02 12.02 21.11
CA THR A 119 -24.24 12.09 19.65
C THR A 119 -25.26 13.15 19.26
N THR A 120 -25.61 14.05 20.19
CA THR A 120 -26.48 15.20 19.91
C THR A 120 -25.63 16.40 19.48
N PRO A 121 -25.75 16.87 18.23
CA PRO A 121 -25.06 18.08 17.79
C PRO A 121 -25.66 19.33 18.46
N LEU A 122 -24.81 20.31 18.76
CA LEU A 122 -25.23 21.64 19.23
C LEU A 122 -25.09 22.71 18.14
N VAL A 123 -24.28 22.41 17.12
CA VAL A 123 -24.12 23.24 15.92
C VAL A 123 -25.08 22.72 14.86
N ALA A 124 -25.79 23.65 14.20
CA ALA A 124 -26.68 23.33 13.10
C ALA A 124 -25.94 22.54 12.01
N LYS A 125 -26.66 21.62 11.38
CA LYS A 125 -26.12 20.84 10.26
C LYS A 125 -25.73 21.78 9.11
N PRO A 126 -24.47 21.76 8.64
CA PRO A 126 -24.10 22.49 7.43
C PRO A 126 -24.69 21.82 6.19
N ASP A 127 -24.74 22.56 5.08
CA ASP A 127 -25.16 22.01 3.78
C ASP A 127 -24.30 20.80 3.41
N SER A 128 -24.95 19.73 2.94
CA SER A 128 -24.31 18.43 2.65
C SER A 128 -23.54 17.80 3.82
N GLY A 129 -23.77 18.25 5.06
CA GLY A 129 -23.12 17.73 6.26
C GLY A 129 -23.58 16.32 6.62
N THR A 130 -22.63 15.43 6.89
CA THR A 130 -22.86 14.12 7.49
C THR A 130 -22.34 14.12 8.93
N LEU A 131 -23.17 13.70 9.88
CA LEU A 131 -22.76 13.60 11.28
C LEU A 131 -21.94 12.31 11.48
N VAL A 132 -20.74 12.43 12.04
CA VAL A 132 -19.82 11.31 12.27
C VAL A 132 -19.19 11.41 13.66
N VAL A 133 -18.63 10.31 14.13
CA VAL A 133 -17.68 10.32 15.23
C VAL A 133 -16.29 10.36 14.63
N ASP A 134 -15.54 11.42 14.91
CA ASP A 134 -14.15 11.52 14.52
C ASP A 134 -13.25 10.99 15.64
N ALA A 135 -12.56 9.88 15.38
CA ALA A 135 -11.66 9.20 16.30
C ALA A 135 -10.19 9.26 15.85
N THR A 136 -9.85 10.15 14.91
CA THR A 136 -8.47 10.32 14.40
C THR A 136 -7.54 11.00 15.40
N GLY A 137 -8.09 11.81 16.31
CA GLY A 137 -7.34 12.45 17.40
C GLY A 137 -7.38 11.66 18.72
N ALA A 138 -6.59 12.08 19.69
CA ALA A 138 -6.47 11.43 21.01
C ALA A 138 -7.78 11.32 21.81
N THR A 139 -8.79 12.12 21.48
CA THR A 139 -10.12 12.05 22.09
C THR A 139 -11.18 12.11 21.00
N PRO A 140 -12.02 11.06 20.86
CA PRO A 140 -13.07 11.05 19.88
C PRO A 140 -14.12 12.15 20.09
N ARG A 141 -14.56 12.78 19.01
CA ARG A 141 -15.52 13.90 19.03
C ARG A 141 -16.64 13.70 18.02
N LEU A 142 -17.77 14.35 18.29
CA LEU A 142 -18.86 14.41 17.32
C LEU A 142 -18.54 15.49 16.30
N ALA A 143 -18.58 15.18 15.01
CA ALA A 143 -18.18 16.10 13.94
C ALA A 143 -19.19 16.12 12.79
N TRP A 144 -19.32 17.29 12.16
CA TRP A 144 -19.89 17.42 10.83
C TRP A 144 -18.77 17.22 9.80
N ARG A 145 -18.90 16.18 8.97
CA ARG A 145 -18.10 15.96 7.77
C ARG A 145 -18.79 16.59 6.58
N THR A 146 -18.09 17.46 5.84
CA THR A 146 -18.51 17.97 4.54
C THR A 146 -17.47 17.61 3.47
N VAL A 147 -17.92 17.38 2.25
CA VAL A 147 -17.06 17.13 1.09
C VAL A 147 -17.32 18.22 0.07
N THR A 148 -16.29 18.94 -0.35
CA THR A 148 -16.35 19.99 -1.36
C THR A 148 -15.52 19.57 -2.57
N GLY A 149 -16.17 19.43 -3.72
CA GLY A 149 -15.49 19.22 -5.00
C GLY A 149 -15.02 20.53 -5.60
N GLY A 150 -13.96 20.49 -6.41
CA GLY A 150 -13.46 21.65 -7.13
C GLY A 150 -12.27 21.33 -8.03
N VAL A 151 -11.56 22.37 -8.42
CA VAL A 151 -10.30 22.29 -9.17
C VAL A 151 -9.32 23.24 -8.48
N GLN A 152 -8.08 22.79 -8.31
CA GLN A 152 -6.98 23.57 -7.75
C GLN A 152 -6.45 24.57 -8.78
N SER A 153 -5.62 25.53 -8.36
CA SER A 153 -5.12 26.60 -9.24
C SER A 153 -4.28 26.11 -10.42
N ASP A 154 -3.69 24.92 -10.30
CA ASP A 154 -2.90 24.22 -11.31
C ASP A 154 -3.74 23.36 -12.27
N GLY A 155 -5.07 23.31 -12.08
CA GLY A 155 -5.98 22.47 -12.86
C GLY A 155 -6.22 21.08 -12.27
N THR A 156 -5.57 20.73 -11.16
CA THR A 156 -5.75 19.43 -10.49
C THR A 156 -7.15 19.30 -9.89
N PRO A 157 -7.88 18.19 -10.09
CA PRO A 157 -9.14 17.95 -9.40
C PRO A 157 -8.99 18.03 -7.87
N SER A 158 -10.02 18.54 -7.20
CA SER A 158 -10.06 18.69 -5.74
C SER A 158 -11.30 18.00 -5.19
N ARG A 159 -11.11 17.28 -4.08
CA ARG A 159 -12.16 16.71 -3.22
C ARG A 159 -11.76 16.96 -1.76
N LEU A 160 -12.04 18.16 -1.28
CA LEU A 160 -11.67 18.59 0.07
C LEU A 160 -12.68 18.06 1.08
N GLU A 161 -12.21 17.30 2.07
CA GLU A 161 -13.02 16.77 3.15
C GLU A 161 -12.76 17.56 4.42
N THR A 162 -13.79 18.20 4.97
CA THR A 162 -13.67 19.10 6.13
C THR A 162 -14.46 18.56 7.30
N TYR A 163 -13.84 18.59 8.48
CA TYR A 163 -14.40 18.11 9.73
C TYR A 163 -14.51 19.27 10.72
N VAL A 164 -15.73 19.56 11.16
CA VAL A 164 -16.04 20.61 12.15
C VAL A 164 -16.66 19.97 13.37
N ASP A 165 -16.21 20.33 14.57
CA ASP A 165 -16.78 19.84 15.82
C ASP A 165 -18.26 20.24 15.92
N ALA A 166 -19.14 19.24 15.97
CA ALA A 166 -20.58 19.42 15.90
C ALA A 166 -21.19 20.00 17.18
N ARG A 167 -20.38 20.25 18.22
CA ARG A 167 -20.82 20.86 19.48
C ARG A 167 -20.31 22.29 19.65
N THR A 168 -19.11 22.58 19.15
CA THR A 168 -18.44 23.88 19.35
C THR A 168 -18.34 24.72 18.07
N GLY A 169 -18.40 24.08 16.91
CA GLY A 169 -18.21 24.75 15.62
C GLY A 169 -16.74 24.97 15.26
N ALA A 170 -15.81 24.49 16.08
CA ALA A 170 -14.38 24.57 15.81
C ALA A 170 -14.00 23.66 14.64
N LEU A 171 -13.19 24.17 13.71
CA LEU A 171 -12.55 23.35 12.68
C LEU A 171 -11.63 22.33 13.36
N ILE A 172 -11.84 21.04 13.07
CA ILE A 172 -10.97 19.97 13.53
C ILE A 172 -9.83 19.79 12.53
N ARG A 173 -10.16 19.60 11.25
CA ARG A 173 -9.20 19.49 10.14
C ARG A 173 -9.89 19.64 8.80
N SER A 174 -9.09 19.84 7.76
CA SER A 174 -9.49 19.82 6.36
C SER A 174 -8.41 19.09 5.58
N GLU A 175 -8.79 18.09 4.78
CA GLU A 175 -7.88 17.16 4.12
C GLU A 175 -8.25 17.03 2.64
N GLN A 176 -7.23 17.09 1.77
CA GLN A 176 -7.43 16.88 0.35
C GLN A 176 -7.46 15.37 0.07
N GLN A 177 -8.54 14.89 -0.55
CA GLN A 177 -8.72 13.46 -0.84
C GLN A 177 -8.22 13.08 -2.23
N VAL A 178 -7.69 14.04 -2.99
CA VAL A 178 -6.98 13.82 -4.24
C VAL A 178 -5.49 13.90 -3.97
N GLU A 179 -4.82 12.76 -4.07
CA GLU A 179 -3.35 12.66 -4.02
C GLU A 179 -2.81 12.82 -5.46
N THR A 180 -1.90 13.76 -5.67
CA THR A 180 -1.25 13.98 -6.97
C THR A 180 0.26 13.93 -6.86
N ALA A 181 0.89 13.37 -7.90
CA ALA A 181 2.30 13.59 -8.17
C ALA A 181 2.43 14.64 -9.28
N ASP A 182 3.45 15.49 -9.20
CA ASP A 182 3.72 16.50 -10.24
C ASP A 182 4.05 15.82 -11.59
N GLY A 183 4.65 14.63 -11.51
CA GLY A 183 4.92 13.77 -12.64
C GLY A 183 5.07 12.30 -12.26
N SER A 184 5.40 11.47 -13.25
CA SER A 184 5.60 10.04 -13.06
C SER A 184 6.84 9.56 -13.81
N GLY A 185 7.46 8.49 -13.34
CA GLY A 185 8.64 7.90 -13.96
C GLY A 185 8.49 6.39 -14.14
N GLN A 186 8.81 5.88 -15.32
CA GLN A 186 9.00 4.45 -15.55
C GLN A 186 10.45 4.08 -15.25
N SER A 187 10.67 3.58 -14.03
CA SER A 187 11.98 3.17 -13.54
C SER A 187 12.40 1.79 -14.07
N LEU A 188 13.67 1.41 -13.92
CA LEU A 188 14.15 0.07 -14.30
C LEU A 188 13.75 -1.00 -13.28
N TYR A 189 13.65 -0.64 -11.99
CA TYR A 189 13.52 -1.63 -10.91
C TYR A 189 12.27 -1.47 -10.05
N SER A 190 11.72 -0.26 -9.96
CA SER A 190 10.60 0.08 -9.06
C SER A 190 9.27 0.23 -9.79
N GLY A 191 9.22 -0.09 -11.09
CA GLY A 191 8.04 0.11 -11.94
C GLY A 191 7.73 1.59 -12.15
N THR A 192 6.43 1.93 -12.18
CA THR A 192 5.98 3.32 -12.27
C THR A 192 6.01 3.98 -10.89
N VAL A 193 6.80 5.04 -10.76
CA VAL A 193 6.97 5.78 -9.50
C VAL A 193 6.51 7.22 -9.62
N PRO A 194 5.96 7.82 -8.55
CA PRO A 194 5.63 9.23 -8.53
C PRO A 194 6.91 10.09 -8.47
N LEU A 195 6.88 11.26 -9.10
CA LEU A 195 7.98 12.22 -9.09
C LEU A 195 7.46 13.61 -8.70
N SER A 196 8.23 14.30 -7.86
CA SER A 196 8.09 15.73 -7.63
C SER A 196 9.05 16.46 -8.56
N LEU A 197 8.52 17.39 -9.35
CA LEU A 197 9.24 18.01 -10.47
C LEU A 197 9.26 19.53 -10.32
N THR A 198 10.33 20.16 -10.79
CA THR A 198 10.38 21.62 -10.90
C THR A 198 10.09 22.03 -12.33
N LEU A 199 8.97 22.72 -12.58
CA LEU A 199 8.69 23.30 -13.89
C LEU A 199 9.49 24.60 -14.09
N SER A 200 10.29 24.67 -15.16
CA SER A 200 11.04 25.87 -15.54
C SER A 200 10.77 26.20 -17.01
N GLY A 201 10.13 27.34 -17.26
CA GLY A 201 9.61 27.67 -18.59
C GLY A 201 8.57 26.65 -19.03
N SER A 202 8.83 25.96 -20.14
CA SER A 202 7.99 24.88 -20.68
C SER A 202 8.60 23.48 -20.47
N THR A 203 9.58 23.35 -19.58
CA THR A 203 10.30 22.08 -19.36
C THR A 203 10.25 21.67 -17.90
N TYR A 204 9.90 20.41 -17.65
CA TYR A 204 9.99 19.78 -16.35
C TYR A 204 11.42 19.37 -16.07
N GLN A 205 11.92 19.74 -14.90
CA GLN A 205 13.23 19.34 -14.40
C GLN A 205 13.04 18.19 -13.41
N LEU A 206 13.87 17.15 -13.53
CA LEU A 206 13.94 16.06 -12.56
C LEU A 206 14.67 16.55 -11.29
N LYS A 207 13.96 17.41 -10.56
CA LYS A 207 14.40 18.17 -9.41
C LYS A 207 13.24 18.30 -8.44
N ASP A 208 13.43 17.77 -7.24
CA ASP A 208 12.43 17.73 -6.18
C ASP A 208 12.66 18.89 -5.19
N PRO A 209 11.77 19.92 -5.19
CA PRO A 209 11.89 21.05 -4.26
C PRO A 209 11.47 20.72 -2.83
N THR A 210 10.77 19.60 -2.61
CA THR A 210 10.21 19.20 -1.31
C THR A 210 11.22 18.44 -0.43
N ARG A 211 12.23 17.81 -1.06
CA ARG A 211 13.25 17.00 -0.39
C ARG A 211 14.65 17.60 -0.53
N GLY A 212 14.83 18.79 0.03
CA GLY A 212 16.13 19.46 0.07
C GLY A 212 16.65 19.94 -1.28
N ASN A 213 15.77 20.16 -2.27
CA ASN A 213 16.13 20.55 -3.64
C ASN A 213 17.04 19.52 -4.35
N THR A 214 16.85 18.22 -4.09
CA THR A 214 17.58 17.15 -4.78
C THR A 214 17.27 17.14 -6.27
N TYR A 215 18.23 16.69 -7.07
CA TYR A 215 18.09 16.67 -8.53
C TYR A 215 18.97 15.59 -9.14
N THR A 216 18.61 15.17 -10.36
CA THR A 216 19.34 14.13 -11.10
C THR A 216 19.89 14.67 -12.42
N THR A 217 21.14 14.32 -12.74
CA THR A 217 21.83 14.76 -13.96
C THR A 217 22.20 13.59 -14.87
N ASP A 218 22.28 13.81 -16.18
CA ASP A 218 22.88 12.89 -17.15
C ASP A 218 24.37 13.22 -17.33
N MET A 219 25.21 12.21 -17.13
CA MET A 219 26.65 12.30 -17.42
C MET A 219 26.98 12.01 -18.90
N ALA A 220 26.00 11.67 -19.73
CA ALA A 220 26.16 11.34 -21.15
C ALA A 220 27.22 10.24 -21.42
N ASN A 221 27.33 9.26 -20.50
CA ASN A 221 28.39 8.22 -20.47
C ASN A 221 29.82 8.76 -20.36
N ALA A 222 30.01 10.02 -19.99
CA ALA A 222 31.32 10.53 -19.67
C ALA A 222 31.83 9.91 -18.36
N THR A 223 33.14 9.67 -18.32
CA THR A 223 33.84 9.22 -17.11
C THR A 223 34.88 10.26 -16.71
N ASP A 224 35.13 10.36 -15.41
CA ASP A 224 36.19 11.22 -14.91
C ASP A 224 37.57 10.70 -15.32
N GLY A 225 38.44 11.64 -15.71
CA GLY A 225 39.84 11.33 -15.99
C GLY A 225 40.67 11.20 -14.71
N VAL A 226 41.88 10.63 -14.84
CA VAL A 226 42.83 10.42 -13.72
C VAL A 226 43.10 11.70 -12.93
N LEU A 227 43.16 12.86 -13.59
CA LEU A 227 43.36 14.14 -12.91
C LEU A 227 42.19 14.54 -12.01
N CYS A 228 40.96 14.22 -12.38
CA CYS A 228 39.81 14.43 -11.52
C CYS A 228 39.84 13.46 -10.34
N GLN A 229 40.12 12.18 -10.59
CA GLN A 229 40.11 11.14 -9.56
C GLN A 229 41.19 11.35 -8.49
N LEU A 230 42.40 11.79 -8.88
CA LEU A 230 43.52 11.98 -7.96
C LEU A 230 43.61 13.40 -7.38
N PHE A 231 43.22 14.41 -8.16
CA PHE A 231 43.48 15.81 -7.81
C PHE A 231 42.24 16.71 -7.85
N GLY A 232 41.04 16.17 -8.12
CA GLY A 232 39.79 16.94 -8.20
C GLY A 232 39.74 17.96 -9.33
N SER A 233 40.67 17.89 -10.29
CA SER A 233 40.80 18.86 -11.37
C SER A 233 40.21 18.33 -12.68
N GLY A 234 39.36 19.14 -13.33
CA GLY A 234 38.78 18.81 -14.63
C GLY A 234 37.71 17.72 -14.61
N CYS A 235 37.01 17.54 -13.49
CA CYS A 235 35.90 16.58 -13.36
C CYS A 235 34.77 16.88 -14.34
N LYS A 236 34.12 15.82 -14.81
CA LYS A 236 32.96 15.94 -15.68
C LYS A 236 31.76 16.39 -14.86
N THR A 237 30.94 17.26 -15.46
CA THR A 237 29.71 17.74 -14.85
C THR A 237 28.54 17.24 -15.67
N GLY A 238 27.55 16.65 -14.99
CA GLY A 238 26.31 16.20 -15.63
C GLY A 238 25.39 17.36 -15.99
N THR A 239 24.51 17.13 -16.95
CA THR A 239 23.44 18.07 -17.31
C THR A 239 22.17 17.67 -16.58
N LEU A 240 21.44 18.61 -15.97
CA LEU A 240 20.15 18.34 -15.32
C LEU A 240 19.19 17.63 -16.29
N PHE A 241 18.58 16.53 -15.84
CA PHE A 241 17.55 15.85 -16.63
C PHE A 241 16.32 16.75 -16.76
N THR A 242 15.91 17.01 -18.00
CA THR A 242 14.71 17.78 -18.32
C THR A 242 13.89 17.09 -19.40
N SER A 243 12.58 17.33 -19.38
CA SER A 243 11.64 16.83 -20.37
C SER A 243 10.56 17.88 -20.66
N PRO A 244 10.02 17.97 -21.89
CA PRO A 244 8.80 18.74 -22.14
C PRO A 244 7.57 18.12 -21.45
N ASP A 245 7.63 16.82 -21.14
CA ASP A 245 6.55 16.07 -20.50
C ASP A 245 6.82 15.90 -19.00
N ASN A 246 5.77 15.73 -18.20
CA ASN A 246 5.89 15.36 -16.78
C ASN A 246 6.00 13.84 -16.57
N SER A 247 6.22 13.08 -17.64
CA SER A 247 6.55 11.66 -17.59
C SER A 247 7.99 11.42 -18.02
N PHE A 248 8.72 10.60 -17.26
CA PHE A 248 10.11 10.25 -17.55
C PHE A 248 10.27 8.74 -17.76
N GLY A 249 11.08 8.35 -18.75
CA GLY A 249 11.49 6.97 -18.93
C GLY A 249 10.44 6.07 -19.60
N ASN A 250 10.85 4.83 -19.86
CA ASN A 250 10.03 3.80 -20.47
C ASN A 250 10.23 2.41 -19.84
N GLY A 251 10.94 2.33 -18.70
CA GLY A 251 11.18 1.09 -17.97
C GLY A 251 12.19 0.14 -18.62
N THR A 252 12.95 0.59 -19.62
CA THR A 252 13.95 -0.23 -20.30
C THR A 252 15.37 0.32 -20.12
N THR A 253 16.36 -0.56 -20.14
CA THR A 253 17.79 -0.20 -20.03
C THR A 253 18.30 0.65 -21.20
N SER A 254 17.53 0.77 -22.28
CA SER A 254 17.84 1.66 -23.40
C SER A 254 17.52 3.13 -23.12
N SER A 255 16.70 3.42 -22.10
CA SER A 255 16.28 4.76 -21.72
C SER A 255 17.12 5.26 -20.55
N ARG A 256 17.93 6.29 -20.80
CA ARG A 256 18.68 6.99 -19.74
C ARG A 256 17.76 7.62 -18.71
N GLU A 257 16.60 8.11 -19.15
CA GLU A 257 15.57 8.65 -18.26
C GLU A 257 15.10 7.59 -17.26
N SER A 258 14.98 6.33 -17.65
CA SER A 258 14.55 5.27 -16.71
C SER A 258 15.57 5.05 -15.59
N ALA A 259 16.87 5.13 -15.90
CA ALA A 259 17.93 5.12 -14.89
C ALA A 259 17.94 6.39 -14.02
N ALA A 260 17.62 7.55 -14.62
CA ALA A 260 17.49 8.80 -13.90
C ALA A 260 16.31 8.79 -12.93
N VAL A 261 15.19 8.16 -13.32
CA VAL A 261 14.03 7.95 -12.46
C VAL A 261 14.42 7.13 -11.22
N ASP A 262 15.13 6.00 -11.39
CA ASP A 262 15.61 5.21 -10.24
C ASP A 262 16.52 6.05 -9.31
N ALA A 263 17.44 6.84 -9.88
CA ALA A 263 18.33 7.69 -9.10
C ALA A 263 17.57 8.76 -8.30
N GLN A 264 16.62 9.45 -8.94
CA GLN A 264 15.82 10.48 -8.27
C GLN A 264 14.91 9.86 -7.22
N TYR A 265 14.19 8.80 -7.57
CA TYR A 265 13.26 8.13 -6.67
C TYR A 265 13.98 7.53 -5.46
N GLY A 266 15.11 6.84 -5.67
CA GLY A 266 15.93 6.32 -4.58
C GLY A 266 16.48 7.41 -3.66
N THR A 267 16.84 8.58 -4.22
CA THR A 267 17.24 9.75 -3.42
C THR A 267 16.08 10.26 -2.56
N ASN A 268 14.88 10.32 -3.11
CA ASN A 268 13.68 10.77 -2.42
C ASN A 268 13.32 9.84 -1.26
N GLU A 269 13.25 8.53 -1.52
CA GLU A 269 12.99 7.50 -0.51
C GLU A 269 14.04 7.53 0.62
N THR A 270 15.31 7.72 0.26
CA THR A 270 16.40 7.84 1.25
C THR A 270 16.23 9.09 2.12
N TRP A 271 15.85 10.23 1.53
CA TRP A 271 15.60 11.46 2.27
C TRP A 271 14.43 11.28 3.25
N ASP A 272 13.33 10.68 2.80
CA ASP A 272 12.15 10.39 3.63
C ASP A 272 12.48 9.42 4.77
N PHE A 273 13.29 8.39 4.50
CA PHE A 273 13.78 7.48 5.53
C PHE A 273 14.56 8.22 6.63
N TYR A 274 15.50 9.10 6.26
CA TYR A 274 16.25 9.89 7.25
C TYR A 274 15.37 10.84 8.05
N LYS A 275 14.39 11.46 7.39
CA LYS A 275 13.45 12.39 8.02
C LYS A 275 12.55 11.69 9.03
N THR A 276 11.97 10.56 8.63
CA THR A 276 11.02 9.81 9.46
C THR A 276 11.71 9.05 10.59
N THR A 277 12.86 8.43 10.33
CA THR A 277 13.53 7.56 11.30
C THR A 277 14.41 8.35 12.28
N PHE A 278 15.07 9.41 11.81
CA PHE A 278 16.07 10.13 12.61
C PHE A 278 15.76 11.63 12.77
N GLY A 279 14.67 12.15 12.19
CA GLY A 279 14.32 13.57 12.25
C GLY A 279 15.24 14.49 11.43
N ARG A 280 16.07 13.94 10.52
CA ARG A 280 17.08 14.68 9.75
C ARG A 280 16.57 15.08 8.37
N ASN A 281 16.94 16.25 7.85
CA ASN A 281 16.59 16.69 6.49
C ASN A 281 17.59 16.11 5.47
N GLY A 282 17.58 14.78 5.33
CA GLY A 282 18.48 14.04 4.47
C GLY A 282 19.83 13.72 5.12
N ILE A 283 20.76 13.19 4.30
CA ILE A 283 22.03 12.65 4.80
C ILE A 283 22.92 13.72 5.48
N PHE A 284 22.85 14.97 5.02
CA PHE A 284 23.67 16.07 5.54
C PHE A 284 23.05 16.85 6.71
N GLY A 285 21.80 16.55 7.10
CA GLY A 285 21.16 17.12 8.29
C GLY A 285 20.17 18.23 8.00
#